data_AF-A0A1C5WBD5-F1
#
_entry.id   AF-A0A1C5WBD5-F1
#
_cell.length_a   1.000
_cell.length_b   1.000
_cell.length_c   1.000
_cell.angle_alpha   90.00
_cell.angle_beta   90.00
_cell.angle_gamma   90.00
#
_symmetry.space_group_name_H-M   'P 1'
#
loop_
_entity.id
_entity.type
_entity.pdbx_description
1 polymer ?
#
loop_
_entity_poly.entity_id
_entity_poly.type
_entity_poly.pdbx_seq_one_letter_code
_entity_poly.pdbx_strand_id
1 'polypeptide(L)'
;MLQKEKGMVRSVDVARHLDVSKPSVCHAVSTLKAGGFLTMDENSFLFLTDVGREVAEQTYEKHCFFTRQLVAAGVDPQTAEREACRMEHTISQRSFELLKGAVEPE
;
A
#
# COMPACT_ATOMS: atom_id res chain seq x y z
N MET A 1 4.92 4.82 -2.46
CA MET A 1 4.88 3.55 -3.23
C MET A 1 6.28 3.31 -3.76
N LEU A 2 6.95 2.24 -3.32
CA LEU A 2 8.39 2.03 -3.58
C LEU A 2 8.77 2.02 -5.07
N GLN A 3 7.88 1.51 -5.94
CA GLN A 3 8.10 1.54 -7.39
C GLN A 3 8.04 2.96 -7.98
N LYS A 4 7.17 3.84 -7.46
CA LYS A 4 7.11 5.24 -7.91
C LYS A 4 8.34 6.05 -7.48
N GLU A 5 8.97 5.66 -6.37
CA GLU A 5 10.16 6.34 -5.83
C GLU A 5 11.47 5.84 -6.46
N LYS A 6 11.58 4.54 -6.79
CA LYS A 6 12.82 3.93 -7.28
C LYS A 6 12.76 3.42 -8.73
N GLY A 7 11.59 3.42 -9.35
CA GLY A 7 11.35 2.86 -10.69
C GLY A 7 11.38 1.32 -10.71
N MET A 8 12.51 0.72 -10.31
CA MET A 8 12.73 -0.72 -10.28
C MET A 8 12.90 -1.20 -8.83
N VAL A 9 12.17 -2.25 -8.46
CA VAL A 9 12.16 -2.77 -7.08
C VAL A 9 12.49 -4.25 -7.08
N ARG A 10 13.45 -4.66 -6.24
CA ARG A 10 13.75 -6.08 -5.97
C ARG A 10 13.23 -6.49 -4.59
N SER A 11 13.09 -7.79 -4.36
CA SER A 11 12.68 -8.32 -3.04
C SER A 11 13.58 -7.85 -1.89
N VAL A 12 14.87 -7.62 -2.16
CA VAL A 12 15.82 -7.08 -1.17
C VAL A 12 15.53 -5.62 -0.80
N ASP A 13 15.00 -4.83 -1.73
CA ASP A 13 14.62 -3.44 -1.48
C ASP A 13 13.34 -3.37 -0.66
N VAL A 14 12.39 -4.27 -0.92
CA VAL A 14 11.16 -4.42 -0.13
C VAL A 14 11.49 -4.81 1.31
N ALA A 15 12.37 -5.80 1.51
CA ALA A 15 12.80 -6.23 2.85
C ALA A 15 13.42 -5.09 3.65
N ARG A 16 14.28 -4.30 3.01
CA ARG A 16 14.92 -3.14 3.65
C ARG A 16 13.94 -2.00 3.93
N HIS A 17 12.97 -1.78 3.04
CA HIS A 17 12.01 -0.69 3.19
C HIS A 17 10.96 -0.98 4.27
N LEU A 18 10.51 -2.23 4.37
CA LEU A 18 9.52 -2.66 5.35
C LEU A 18 10.14 -3.09 6.70
N ASP A 19 11.47 -3.10 6.80
CA ASP A 19 12.22 -3.60 7.97
C ASP A 19 11.81 -5.03 8.39
N VAL A 20 11.66 -5.92 7.41
CA VAL A 20 11.28 -7.32 7.60
C VAL A 20 12.32 -8.29 7.05
N SER A 21 12.27 -9.55 7.51
CA SER A 21 13.22 -10.57 7.08
C SER A 21 13.08 -10.92 5.59
N LYS A 22 14.20 -11.28 4.94
CA LYS A 22 14.20 -11.74 3.54
C LYS A 22 13.28 -12.95 3.32
N PRO A 23 13.24 -13.99 4.20
CA PRO A 23 12.27 -15.08 4.07
C PRO A 23 10.81 -14.60 4.07
N SER A 24 10.46 -13.65 4.94
CA SER A 24 9.11 -13.06 5.00
C SER A 24 8.73 -12.40 3.68
N VAL A 25 9.63 -11.62 3.08
CA VAL A 25 9.39 -11.01 1.76
C VAL A 25 9.28 -12.05 0.66
N CYS A 26 10.15 -13.06 0.62
CA CYS A 26 10.06 -14.12 -0.37
C CYS A 26 8.72 -14.85 -0.31
N HIS A 27 8.21 -15.10 0.91
CA HIS A 27 6.89 -15.68 1.10
C HIS A 27 5.78 -14.75 0.57
N ALA A 28 5.78 -13.48 0.98
CA ALA A 28 4.79 -12.49 0.52
C ALA A 28 4.79 -12.32 -1.00
N VAL A 29 5.98 -12.22 -1.62
CA VAL A 29 6.14 -12.14 -3.08
C VAL A 29 5.57 -13.39 -3.76
N SER A 30 5.83 -14.58 -3.21
CA SER A 30 5.29 -15.82 -3.76
C SER A 30 3.77 -15.86 -3.69
N THR A 31 3.17 -15.43 -2.58
CA THR A 31 1.72 -15.33 -2.41
C THR A 31 1.10 -14.33 -3.38
N LEU A 32 1.70 -13.15 -3.53
CA LEU A 32 1.22 -12.12 -4.46
C LEU A 32 1.34 -12.55 -5.93
N LYS A 33 2.40 -13.30 -6.28
CA LYS A 33 2.54 -13.92 -7.62
C LYS A 33 1.47 -14.99 -7.85
N ALA A 34 1.25 -15.87 -6.88
CA ALA A 34 0.22 -16.92 -6.99
C ALA A 34 -1.19 -16.33 -7.11
N GLY A 35 -1.46 -15.19 -6.45
CA GLY A 35 -2.70 -14.43 -6.58
C GLY A 35 -2.80 -13.56 -7.84
N GLY A 36 -1.78 -13.53 -8.70
CA GLY A 36 -1.79 -12.76 -9.95
C GLY A 36 -1.61 -11.25 -9.80
N PHE A 37 -1.25 -10.76 -8.61
CA PHE A 37 -1.05 -9.33 -8.34
C PHE A 37 0.37 -8.85 -8.72
N LEU A 38 1.31 -9.77 -8.82
CA LEU A 38 2.72 -9.46 -9.03
C LEU A 38 3.33 -10.38 -10.08
N THR A 39 4.23 -9.85 -10.89
CA THR A 39 5.10 -10.61 -11.80
C THR A 39 6.56 -10.24 -11.57
N MET A 40 7.46 -11.08 -12.06
CA MET A 40 8.90 -10.91 -11.91
C MET A 40 9.60 -11.19 -13.23
N ASP A 41 10.49 -10.29 -13.65
CA ASP A 41 11.28 -10.48 -14.88
C ASP A 41 12.51 -11.37 -14.67
N GLU A 42 13.26 -11.59 -15.75
CA GLU A 42 14.50 -12.39 -15.76
C GLU A 42 15.60 -11.78 -14.87
N ASN A 43 15.54 -10.47 -14.62
CA ASN A 43 16.48 -9.74 -13.77
C ASN A 43 16.01 -9.64 -12.30
N SER A 44 14.97 -10.40 -11.93
CA SER A 44 14.36 -10.42 -10.59
C SER A 44 13.76 -9.09 -10.14
N PHE A 45 13.34 -8.23 -11.07
CA PHE A 45 12.56 -7.03 -10.77
C PHE A 45 11.09 -7.38 -10.62
N LEU A 46 10.46 -6.79 -9.61
CA LEU A 46 9.06 -6.99 -9.29
C LEU A 46 8.21 -5.94 -10.02
N PHE A 47 7.15 -6.40 -10.67
CA PHE A 47 6.18 -5.55 -11.35
C PHE A 47 4.78 -5.89 -10.87
N LEU A 48 3.97 -4.86 -10.59
CA LEU A 48 2.54 -5.05 -10.40
C LEU A 48 1.88 -5.39 -11.74
N THR A 49 1.00 -6.38 -11.73
CA THR A 49 0.06 -6.60 -12.84
C THR A 49 -1.01 -5.50 -12.81
N ASP A 50 -1.89 -5.44 -13.81
CA ASP A 50 -2.98 -4.45 -13.83
C ASP A 50 -3.91 -4.63 -12.62
N VAL A 51 -4.23 -5.88 -12.27
CA VAL A 51 -5.02 -6.21 -11.07
C VAL A 51 -4.26 -5.82 -9.80
N GLY A 52 -2.95 -6.09 -9.74
CA GLY A 52 -2.12 -5.69 -8.61
C GLY A 52 -2.04 -4.17 -8.44
N ARG A 53 -1.99 -3.44 -9.55
CA ARG A 53 -1.98 -1.97 -9.59
C ARG A 53 -3.30 -1.42 -9.07
N GLU A 54 -4.43 -1.93 -9.54
CA GLU A 54 -5.75 -1.49 -9.08
C GLU A 54 -5.90 -1.65 -7.56
N VAL A 55 -5.57 -2.83 -7.03
CA VAL A 55 -5.63 -3.10 -5.58
C VAL A 55 -4.66 -2.20 -4.81
N ALA A 56 -3.45 -2.00 -5.32
CA ALA A 56 -2.47 -1.14 -4.69
C ALA A 56 -2.92 0.34 -4.69
N GLU A 57 -3.58 0.79 -5.75
CA GLU A 57 -4.10 2.16 -5.88
C GLU A 57 -5.28 2.39 -4.93
N GLN A 58 -6.23 1.46 -4.83
CA GLN A 58 -7.33 1.51 -3.87
C GLN A 58 -6.84 1.54 -2.42
N THR A 59 -5.80 0.74 -2.12
CA THR A 59 -5.16 0.71 -0.80
C THR A 59 -4.52 2.07 -0.51
N TYR A 60 -3.70 2.55 -1.44
CA TYR A 60 -3.01 3.84 -1.31
C TYR A 60 -3.98 5.04 -1.22
N GLU A 61 -5.12 4.99 -1.89
CA GLU A 61 -6.16 6.02 -1.76
C GLU A 61 -6.68 6.11 -0.33
N LYS A 62 -6.98 4.95 0.30
CA LYS A 62 -7.42 4.88 1.70
C LYS A 62 -6.35 5.43 2.64
N HIS A 63 -5.10 5.04 2.45
CA HIS A 63 -3.96 5.58 3.21
C HIS A 63 -3.93 7.10 3.16
N CYS A 64 -3.90 7.66 1.95
CA CYS A 64 -3.82 9.11 1.77
C CYS A 64 -5.02 9.83 2.37
N PHE A 65 -6.23 9.27 2.24
CA PHE A 65 -7.41 9.83 2.87
C PHE A 65 -7.26 9.86 4.40
N PHE A 66 -6.96 8.72 5.04
CA PHE A 66 -6.83 8.67 6.50
C PHE A 66 -5.69 9.52 7.02
N THR A 67 -4.52 9.52 6.35
CA THR A 67 -3.41 10.40 6.74
C THR A 67 -3.86 11.86 6.72
N ARG A 68 -4.53 12.32 5.65
CA ARG A 68 -5.03 13.70 5.56
C ARG A 68 -6.04 14.01 6.66
N GLN A 69 -6.99 13.10 6.92
CA GLN A 69 -8.02 13.30 7.94
C GLN A 69 -7.44 13.36 9.35
N LEU A 70 -6.50 12.48 9.68
CA LEU A 70 -5.84 12.46 10.98
C LEU A 70 -5.00 13.72 11.19
N VAL A 71 -4.24 14.14 10.18
CA VAL A 71 -3.48 15.40 10.23
C VAL A 71 -4.41 16.60 10.39
N ALA A 72 -5.52 16.65 9.65
CA ALA A 72 -6.51 17.72 9.78
C ALA A 72 -7.17 17.75 11.17
N ALA A 73 -7.30 16.59 11.83
CA ALA A 73 -7.77 16.48 13.21
C ALA A 73 -6.72 16.87 14.27
N GLY A 74 -5.48 17.19 13.86
CA GLY A 74 -4.40 17.62 14.75
C GLY A 74 -3.46 16.50 15.20
N VAL A 75 -3.55 15.30 14.61
CA VAL A 75 -2.58 14.22 14.84
C VAL A 75 -1.26 14.56 14.16
N ASP A 76 -0.13 14.28 14.81
CA ASP A 76 1.17 14.51 14.19
C ASP A 76 1.36 13.65 12.93
N PRO A 77 2.08 14.13 11.89
CA PRO A 77 2.19 13.41 10.62
C PRO A 77 2.76 11.99 10.72
N GLN A 78 3.67 11.72 11.65
CA GLN A 78 4.27 10.39 11.78
C GLN A 78 3.28 9.39 12.38
N THR A 79 2.50 9.82 13.37
CA THR A 79 1.42 9.01 13.94
C THR A 79 0.29 8.81 12.94
N ALA A 80 -0.11 9.87 12.23
CA ALA A 80 -1.14 9.81 11.20
C ALA A 80 -0.79 8.77 10.12
N GLU A 81 0.45 8.78 9.63
CA GLU A 81 0.91 7.81 8.61
C GLU A 81 0.87 6.37 9.13
N ARG A 82 1.34 6.14 10.36
CA ARG A 82 1.35 4.80 10.99
C ARG A 82 -0.06 4.27 11.24
N GLU A 83 -0.99 5.13 11.64
CA GLU A 83 -2.37 4.75 11.92
C GLU A 83 -3.16 4.54 10.63
N ALA A 84 -2.99 5.43 9.64
CA ALA A 84 -3.58 5.29 8.30
C ALA A 84 -3.22 3.95 7.65
N CYS A 85 -1.94 3.54 7.77
CA CYS A 85 -1.47 2.25 7.24
C CYS A 85 -2.17 1.04 7.88
N ARG A 86 -2.69 1.16 9.12
CA ARG A 86 -3.49 0.09 9.75
C ARG A 86 -4.96 0.17 9.33
N MET A 87 -5.48 1.39 9.23
CA MET A 87 -6.88 1.64 8.88
C MET A 87 -7.19 1.22 7.44
N GLU A 88 -6.29 1.50 6.49
CA GLU A 88 -6.46 1.16 5.07
C GLU A 88 -6.72 -0.33 4.83
N HIS A 89 -6.10 -1.21 5.64
CA HIS A 89 -6.20 -2.66 5.51
C HIS A 89 -7.39 -3.26 6.26
N THR A 90 -8.01 -2.51 7.19
CA THR A 90 -9.06 -3.02 8.06
C THR A 90 -10.44 -2.52 7.67
N ILE A 91 -10.53 -1.33 7.07
CA ILE A 91 -11.82 -0.73 6.73
C ILE A 91 -12.47 -1.41 5.51
N SER A 92 -13.78 -1.65 5.59
CA SER A 92 -14.56 -2.11 4.44
C SER A 92 -14.62 -1.03 3.34
N GLN A 93 -14.69 -1.46 2.08
CA GLN A 93 -14.83 -0.54 0.96
C GLN A 93 -16.06 0.38 1.11
N ARG A 94 -17.19 -0.18 1.55
CA ARG A 94 -18.43 0.57 1.76
C ARG A 94 -18.29 1.66 2.82
N SER A 95 -17.63 1.35 3.94
CA SER A 95 -17.41 2.32 5.02
C SER A 95 -16.46 3.44 4.56
N PHE A 96 -15.42 3.10 3.80
CA PHE A 96 -14.50 4.09 3.24
C PHE A 96 -15.20 5.10 2.33
N GLU A 97 -16.02 4.62 1.38
CA GLU A 97 -16.78 5.48 0.46
C GLU A 97 -17.71 6.45 1.20
N LEU A 98 -18.42 5.97 2.23
CA LEU A 98 -19.30 6.81 3.04
C LEU A 98 -18.53 7.89 3.82
N LEU A 99 -17.38 7.53 4.41
CA LEU A 99 -16.53 8.49 5.12
C LEU A 99 -15.94 9.52 4.18
N LYS A 100 -15.49 9.11 2.98
CA LYS A 100 -14.95 10.01 1.97
C LYS A 100 -16.00 11.02 1.52
N GLY A 101 -17.19 10.56 1.16
CA GLY A 101 -18.29 11.44 0.73
C GLY A 101 -18.80 12.38 1.83
N ALA A 102 -18.66 12.04 3.11
CA ALA A 102 -19.02 12.92 4.21
C ALA A 102 -18.05 14.10 4.41
N VAL A 103 -16.80 13.96 3.95
CA VAL A 103 -15.72 14.94 4.13
C VAL A 103 -15.51 15.79 2.88
N GLU A 104 -15.65 15.19 1.70
CA GLU A 104 -15.51 15.83 0.39
C GLU A 104 -16.91 15.90 -0.28
N PRO A 105 -17.84 16.78 0.15
CA PRO A 105 -19.10 16.95 -0.55
C PRO A 105 -18.82 17.55 -1.94
N GLU A 106 -19.48 16.98 -2.96
CA GLU A 106 -19.42 17.44 -4.36
C GLU A 106 -19.69 18.94 -4.53
#